data_AF-A0A956WQ34-F1
#
_entry.id   AF-A0A956WQ34-F1
#
_cell.length_a   1.000
_cell.length_b   1.000
_cell.length_c   1.000
_cell.angle_alpha   90.00
_cell.angle_beta   90.00
_cell.angle_gamma   90.00
#
_symmetry.space_group_name_H-M   'P 1'
#
loop_
_entity.id
_entity.type
_entity.pdbx_description
1 polymer ?
#
loop_
_entity_poly.entity_id
_entity_poly.type
_entity_poly.pdbx_seq_one_letter_code
_entity_poly.pdbx_strand_id
1 'polypeptide(L)'
;MKLLILGGTRFLGRALVDEALLEGHEITLFNRGQSNPDLYPHIEQIRGDRNSDLAALGRRRWEAVIDTCGYVPRIVRQSAEYLADTVEQYTFISTMSVYAEPLSSGIDENAPVGTIMDETTEEITGETYGPLKALCEQAATKAMGGRALHVRAGLIVGPHDLSDRFTYWPVRVARGGEVLAPSSPDYGVQFIDVRDLAHWIITATAARLTGPYNVTGPGRPLPMGLLLDTCRVVAGSDARFTWVDDSFLVEQGVEPYTELPLWVPAELGAFNSFNIEKALAAGLIFRPFAETVRDTLEWAQWRPAAYVWRNGLSAEREANLLAEWHRTRP
;
A
#
# COMPACT_ATOMS: atom_id res chain seq x y z
N MET A 1 7.75 23.19 -4.04
CA MET A 1 6.64 23.49 -3.08
C MET A 1 7.15 23.39 -1.66
N LYS A 2 6.53 24.08 -0.71
CA LYS A 2 6.65 23.84 0.73
C LYS A 2 5.67 22.76 1.17
N LEU A 3 6.20 21.61 1.57
CA LEU A 3 5.43 20.42 1.92
C LEU A 3 5.56 20.08 3.41
N LEU A 4 4.42 19.87 4.06
CA LEU A 4 4.36 19.23 5.37
C LEU A 4 4.05 17.74 5.18
N ILE A 5 4.87 16.85 5.73
CA ILE A 5 4.56 15.41 5.76
C ILE A 5 4.26 15.00 7.19
N LEU A 6 3.04 14.51 7.43
CA LEU A 6 2.67 13.90 8.71
C LEU A 6 3.21 12.46 8.72
N GLY A 7 4.30 12.23 9.44
CA GLY A 7 5.09 11.00 9.39
C GLY A 7 6.41 11.18 8.63
N GLY A 8 6.61 10.40 7.56
CA GLY A 8 7.74 10.58 6.62
C GLY A 8 8.94 9.64 6.79
N THR A 9 9.05 8.86 7.88
CA THR A 9 10.28 8.07 8.16
C THR A 9 10.13 6.56 8.00
N ARG A 10 9.00 6.11 7.43
CA ARG A 10 8.70 4.69 7.15
C ARG A 10 8.12 4.52 5.76
N PHE A 11 8.51 3.44 5.08
CA PHE A 11 7.95 2.94 3.83
C PHE A 11 7.45 4.03 2.85
N LEU A 12 6.13 4.22 2.68
CA LEU A 12 5.60 5.27 1.79
C LEU A 12 6.06 6.68 2.17
N GLY A 13 6.11 7.00 3.47
CA GLY A 13 6.63 8.28 3.94
C GLY A 13 8.08 8.53 3.52
N ARG A 14 8.94 7.49 3.55
CA ARG A 14 10.32 7.56 3.06
C ARG A 14 10.35 7.87 1.57
N ALA A 15 9.59 7.11 0.77
CA ALA A 15 9.52 7.33 -0.67
C ALA A 15 9.00 8.73 -1.02
N LEU A 16 8.00 9.25 -0.29
CA LEU A 16 7.50 10.62 -0.48
C LEU A 16 8.55 11.68 -0.17
N VAL A 17 9.37 11.48 0.87
CA VAL A 17 10.47 12.40 1.19
C VAL A 17 11.54 12.35 0.11
N ASP A 18 11.96 11.15 -0.28
CA ASP A 18 13.00 10.95 -1.29
C ASP A 18 12.58 11.56 -2.64
N GLU A 19 11.32 11.34 -3.04
CA GLU A 19 10.75 11.91 -4.27
C GLU A 19 10.62 13.44 -4.19
N ALA A 20 10.10 13.97 -3.08
CA ALA A 20 9.97 15.41 -2.90
C ALA A 20 11.34 16.11 -2.90
N LEU A 21 12.39 15.48 -2.38
CA LEU A 21 13.75 16.01 -2.46
C LEU A 21 14.27 15.98 -3.91
N LEU A 22 14.01 14.89 -4.64
CA LEU A 22 14.42 14.74 -6.04
C LEU A 22 13.81 15.83 -6.93
N GLU A 23 12.54 16.16 -6.72
CA GLU A 23 11.82 17.23 -7.42
C GLU A 23 12.13 18.65 -6.87
N GLY A 24 12.98 18.77 -5.84
CA GLY A 24 13.44 20.06 -5.31
C GLY A 24 12.43 20.79 -4.42
N HIS A 25 11.52 20.07 -3.77
CA HIS A 25 10.59 20.64 -2.80
C HIS A 25 11.27 20.93 -1.44
N GLU A 26 10.74 21.92 -0.71
CA GLU A 26 11.11 22.22 0.67
C GLU A 26 10.22 21.39 1.59
N ILE A 27 10.79 20.55 2.45
CA ILE A 27 10.05 19.56 3.24
C ILE A 27 10.17 19.89 4.73
N THR A 28 9.05 19.81 5.44
CA THR A 28 8.99 19.73 6.90
C THR A 28 8.36 18.41 7.30
N LEU A 29 9.00 17.65 8.18
CA LEU A 29 8.41 16.45 8.77
C LEU A 29 7.75 16.79 10.10
N PHE A 30 6.56 16.25 10.35
CA PHE A 30 5.95 16.25 11.67
C PHE A 30 5.70 14.82 12.13
N ASN A 31 6.45 14.38 13.14
CA ASN A 31 6.40 13.02 13.64
C ASN A 31 6.93 12.89 15.08
N ARG A 32 6.77 11.71 15.68
CA ARG A 32 7.13 11.44 17.08
C ARG A 32 8.63 11.22 17.32
N GLY A 33 9.44 11.11 16.26
CA GLY A 33 10.86 10.75 16.33
C GLY A 33 11.12 9.29 16.74
N GLN A 34 10.14 8.39 16.58
CA GLN A 34 10.26 6.98 17.03
C GLN A 34 10.89 6.04 16.00
N SER A 35 10.81 6.36 14.71
CA SER A 35 11.28 5.49 13.63
C SER A 35 12.27 6.26 12.77
N ASN A 36 13.49 5.71 12.63
CA ASN A 36 14.58 6.27 11.83
C ASN A 36 14.74 7.81 11.97
N PRO A 37 14.88 8.35 13.20
CA PRO A 37 14.89 9.81 13.43
C PRO A 37 16.03 10.52 12.69
N ASP A 38 17.17 9.83 12.53
CA ASP A 38 18.37 10.37 11.90
C ASP A 38 18.42 10.12 10.38
N LEU A 39 17.32 9.63 9.79
CA LEU A 39 17.30 9.29 8.36
C LEU A 39 17.47 10.52 7.46
N TYR A 40 16.89 11.65 7.88
CA TYR A 40 16.90 12.89 7.13
C TYR A 40 17.43 14.03 8.00
N PRO A 41 18.75 14.06 8.29
CA PRO A 41 19.32 15.02 9.23
C PRO A 41 19.33 16.46 8.71
N HIS A 42 19.15 16.63 7.40
CA HIS A 42 19.14 17.94 6.71
C HIS A 42 17.73 18.49 6.46
N ILE A 43 16.68 17.71 6.78
CA ILE A 43 15.29 18.13 6.64
C ILE A 43 14.81 18.66 8.00
N GLU A 44 14.02 19.73 8.01
CA GLU A 44 13.41 20.20 9.25
C GLU A 44 12.44 19.14 9.79
N GLN A 45 12.62 18.77 11.07
CA GLN A 45 11.74 17.84 11.76
C GLN A 45 11.12 18.51 12.99
N ILE A 46 9.80 18.69 12.97
CA ILE A 46 9.01 19.13 14.12
C ILE A 46 8.57 17.88 14.87
N ARG A 47 9.02 17.75 16.12
CA ARG A 47 8.65 16.63 16.96
C ARG A 47 7.26 16.83 17.57
N GLY A 48 6.36 15.86 17.39
CA GLY A 48 5.06 15.83 18.05
C GLY A 48 4.21 14.62 17.67
N ASP A 49 3.25 14.29 18.52
CA ASP A 49 2.17 13.37 18.22
C ASP A 49 0.97 14.14 17.65
N ARG A 50 0.50 13.80 16.45
CA ARG A 50 -0.65 14.47 15.81
C ARG A 50 -1.95 14.37 16.62
N ASN A 51 -2.02 13.46 17.59
CA ASN A 51 -3.18 13.32 18.45
C ASN A 51 -3.24 14.41 19.54
N SER A 52 -2.10 15.00 19.94
CA SER A 52 -2.04 15.96 21.06
C SER A 52 -1.23 17.23 20.78
N ASP A 53 -0.27 17.18 19.85
CA ASP A 53 0.82 18.16 19.76
C ASP A 53 0.78 18.97 18.46
N LEU A 54 -0.35 19.04 17.76
CA LEU A 54 -0.49 19.84 16.53
C LEU A 54 -0.09 21.30 16.73
N ALA A 55 -0.25 21.84 17.95
CA ALA A 55 0.20 23.18 18.31
C ALA A 55 1.70 23.45 18.04
N ALA A 56 2.55 22.42 18.01
CA ALA A 56 3.98 22.53 17.69
C ALA A 56 4.23 22.99 16.24
N LEU A 57 3.26 22.79 15.34
CA LEU A 57 3.31 23.31 13.97
C LEU A 57 3.17 24.84 13.92
N GLY A 58 2.59 25.44 14.95
CA GLY A 58 2.38 26.89 15.07
C GLY A 58 1.52 27.45 13.93
N ARG A 59 1.76 28.73 13.57
CA ARG A 59 1.07 29.42 12.46
C ARG A 59 1.87 29.40 11.14
N ARG A 60 2.72 28.40 10.97
CA ARG A 60 3.51 28.21 9.74
C ARG A 60 2.58 27.91 8.57
N ARG A 61 3.02 28.19 7.35
CA ARG A 61 2.24 27.95 6.13
C ARG A 61 2.98 26.98 5.22
N TRP A 62 2.21 26.08 4.61
CA TRP A 62 2.70 25.16 3.59
C TRP A 62 1.77 25.21 2.38
N GLU A 63 2.29 24.86 1.20
CA GLU A 63 1.46 24.77 0.00
C GLU A 63 0.60 23.50 0.04
N ALA A 64 1.14 22.40 0.59
CA ALA A 64 0.38 21.19 0.82
C ALA A 64 0.83 20.43 2.06
N VAL A 65 -0.08 19.61 2.60
CA VAL A 65 0.21 18.57 3.58
C VAL A 65 -0.07 17.19 3.00
N ILE A 66 0.79 16.22 3.27
CA ILE A 66 0.59 14.81 2.92
C ILE A 66 0.44 14.01 4.21
N ASP A 67 -0.75 13.46 4.42
CA ASP A 67 -1.13 12.67 5.58
C ASP A 67 -1.02 11.17 5.28
N THR A 68 0.09 10.58 5.71
CA THR A 68 0.41 9.16 5.49
C THR A 68 -0.07 8.24 6.62
N CYS A 69 -0.58 8.78 7.72
CA CYS A 69 -0.79 8.04 8.97
C CYS A 69 -2.13 8.31 9.65
N GLY A 70 -3.14 8.74 8.89
CA GLY A 70 -4.50 8.93 9.39
C GLY A 70 -5.34 7.66 9.24
N TYR A 71 -5.78 7.10 10.36
CA TYR A 71 -6.53 5.84 10.40
C TYR A 71 -7.95 5.98 10.95
N VAL A 72 -8.21 6.99 11.77
CA VAL A 72 -9.52 7.22 12.41
C VAL A 72 -10.00 8.65 12.16
N PRO A 73 -11.32 8.86 11.99
CA PRO A 73 -11.85 10.12 11.48
C PRO A 73 -11.61 11.30 12.43
N ARG A 74 -11.59 11.08 13.75
CA ARG A 74 -11.29 12.13 14.74
C ARG A 74 -9.90 12.73 14.52
N ILE A 75 -8.88 11.89 14.35
CA ILE A 75 -7.49 12.33 14.21
C ILE A 75 -7.28 13.06 12.88
N VAL A 76 -7.88 12.57 11.80
CA VAL A 76 -7.81 13.24 10.48
C VAL A 76 -8.53 14.57 10.52
N ARG A 77 -9.72 14.64 11.13
CA ARG A 77 -10.46 15.89 11.34
C ARG A 77 -9.62 16.93 12.09
N GLN A 78 -9.03 16.56 13.22
CA GLN A 78 -8.19 17.48 14.01
C GLN A 78 -7.02 18.04 13.19
N SER A 79 -6.34 17.19 12.42
CA SER A 79 -5.21 17.62 11.59
C SER A 79 -5.67 18.53 10.44
N ALA A 80 -6.74 18.15 9.75
CA ALA A 80 -7.27 18.93 8.62
C ALA A 80 -7.86 20.27 9.06
N GLU A 81 -8.62 20.33 10.16
CA GLU A 81 -9.17 21.58 10.71
C GLU A 81 -8.05 22.51 11.20
N TYR A 82 -7.05 21.97 11.90
CA TYR A 82 -5.91 22.76 12.37
C TYR A 82 -5.12 23.40 11.22
N LEU A 83 -4.97 22.68 10.11
CA LEU A 83 -4.20 23.12 8.95
C LEU A 83 -5.02 23.88 7.90
N ALA A 84 -6.34 23.96 8.05
CA ALA A 84 -7.25 24.47 7.00
C ALA A 84 -6.89 25.88 6.53
N ASP A 85 -6.46 26.75 7.45
CA ASP A 85 -6.13 28.16 7.18
C ASP A 85 -4.66 28.39 6.80
N THR A 86 -3.80 27.38 6.99
CA THR A 86 -2.34 27.46 6.83
C THR A 86 -1.80 26.62 5.68
N VAL A 87 -2.62 25.72 5.14
CA VAL A 87 -2.26 24.84 4.02
C VAL A 87 -3.22 25.04 2.87
N GLU A 88 -2.71 25.05 1.63
CA GLU A 88 -3.54 25.22 0.43
C GLU A 88 -4.19 23.91 -0.04
N GLN A 89 -3.59 22.74 0.21
CA GLN A 89 -4.15 21.42 -0.15
C GLN A 89 -3.84 20.33 0.90
N TYR A 90 -4.80 19.45 1.17
CA TYR A 90 -4.63 18.27 2.03
C TYR A 90 -4.65 16.99 1.20
N THR A 91 -3.52 16.32 1.11
CA THR A 91 -3.41 15.02 0.44
C THR A 91 -3.47 13.92 1.48
N PHE A 92 -4.57 13.17 1.49
CA PHE A 92 -4.81 12.07 2.39
C PHE A 92 -4.50 10.73 1.70
N ILE A 93 -3.60 9.95 2.30
CA ILE A 93 -3.35 8.58 1.84
C ILE A 93 -4.46 7.70 2.37
N SER A 94 -5.39 7.34 1.50
CA SER A 94 -6.51 6.43 1.75
C SER A 94 -6.15 4.99 1.34
N THR A 95 -7.16 4.16 1.08
CA THR A 95 -7.01 2.74 0.72
C THR A 95 -8.10 2.33 -0.25
N MET A 96 -7.87 1.30 -1.07
CA MET A 96 -8.93 0.64 -1.84
C MET A 96 -9.90 -0.15 -0.95
N SER A 97 -9.55 -0.44 0.32
CA SER A 97 -10.48 -1.07 1.27
C SER A 97 -11.67 -0.18 1.67
N VAL A 98 -11.73 1.08 1.22
CA VAL A 98 -12.88 1.96 1.53
C VAL A 98 -14.15 1.54 0.82
N TYR A 99 -14.08 0.74 -0.24
CA TYR A 99 -15.25 0.35 -1.01
C TYR A 99 -16.17 -0.61 -0.25
N ALA A 100 -17.47 -0.50 -0.48
CA ALA A 100 -18.45 -1.38 0.12
C ALA A 100 -18.33 -2.81 -0.47
N GLU A 101 -18.45 -3.81 0.39
CA GLU A 101 -18.48 -5.22 0.00
C GLU A 101 -19.91 -5.68 -0.36
N PRO A 102 -20.07 -6.68 -1.24
CA PRO A 102 -19.02 -7.42 -1.95
C PRO A 102 -18.40 -6.61 -3.11
N LEU A 103 -17.09 -6.80 -3.33
CA LEU A 103 -16.36 -6.10 -4.39
C LEU A 103 -16.71 -6.66 -5.79
N SER A 104 -17.13 -5.77 -6.68
CA SER A 104 -17.33 -6.04 -8.11
C SER A 104 -16.06 -5.76 -8.91
N SER A 105 -15.93 -6.38 -10.08
CA SER A 105 -14.79 -6.09 -10.95
C SER A 105 -14.88 -4.70 -11.57
N GLY A 106 -13.74 -4.01 -11.68
CA GLY A 106 -13.66 -2.71 -12.32
C GLY A 106 -14.18 -1.54 -11.49
N ILE A 107 -14.22 -1.67 -10.16
CA ILE A 107 -14.64 -0.59 -9.25
C ILE A 107 -13.82 0.69 -9.52
N ASP A 108 -14.53 1.79 -9.76
CA ASP A 108 -13.98 3.14 -9.94
C ASP A 108 -14.24 4.02 -8.69
N GLU A 109 -13.86 5.28 -8.73
CA GLU A 109 -14.00 6.20 -7.60
C GLU A 109 -15.44 6.63 -7.27
N ASN A 110 -16.41 6.31 -8.14
CA ASN A 110 -17.82 6.62 -7.95
C ASN A 110 -18.58 5.50 -7.22
N ALA A 111 -17.96 4.33 -7.06
CA ALA A 111 -18.58 3.22 -6.35
C ALA A 111 -18.85 3.55 -4.87
N PRO A 112 -19.89 2.94 -4.26
CA PRO A 112 -20.21 3.12 -2.86
C PRO A 112 -19.03 2.74 -1.94
N VAL A 113 -18.87 3.52 -0.86
CA VAL A 113 -17.90 3.24 0.20
C VAL A 113 -18.57 2.54 1.38
N GLY A 114 -17.80 1.75 2.12
CA GLY A 114 -18.25 1.05 3.32
C GLY A 114 -18.71 2.02 4.41
N THR A 115 -19.69 1.57 5.19
CA THR A 115 -20.29 2.31 6.30
C THR A 115 -20.15 1.53 7.60
N ILE A 116 -20.11 2.22 8.72
CA ILE A 116 -20.07 1.60 10.06
C ILE A 116 -21.16 2.21 10.94
N MET A 117 -21.76 1.40 11.80
CA MET A 117 -22.86 1.82 12.69
C MET A 117 -22.40 2.83 13.74
N ASP A 118 -21.23 2.60 14.32
CA ASP A 118 -20.59 3.51 15.28
C ASP A 118 -19.41 4.21 14.62
N GLU A 119 -19.63 5.44 14.13
CA GLU A 119 -18.58 6.27 13.53
C GLU A 119 -17.56 6.80 14.56
N THR A 120 -17.80 6.58 15.86
CA THR A 120 -16.90 7.00 16.94
C THR A 120 -15.88 5.95 17.34
N THR A 121 -16.02 4.71 16.84
CA THR A 121 -15.03 3.67 17.12
C THR A 121 -13.65 4.07 16.60
N GLU A 122 -12.63 3.74 17.40
CA GLU A 122 -11.22 3.89 17.02
C GLU A 122 -10.52 2.53 16.94
N GLU A 123 -11.26 1.43 17.10
CA GLU A 123 -10.74 0.08 16.95
C GLU A 123 -10.58 -0.25 15.47
N ILE A 124 -9.35 -0.59 15.07
CA ILE A 124 -9.01 -0.91 13.68
C ILE A 124 -8.90 -2.43 13.55
N THR A 125 -9.89 -3.03 12.91
CA THR A 125 -9.96 -4.45 12.55
C THR A 125 -10.06 -4.59 11.03
N GLY A 126 -10.12 -5.82 10.52
CA GLY A 126 -10.39 -6.05 9.09
C GLY A 126 -11.73 -5.43 8.64
N GLU A 127 -12.75 -5.49 9.49
CA GLU A 127 -14.10 -4.99 9.20
C GLU A 127 -14.20 -3.46 9.33
N THR A 128 -13.54 -2.87 10.32
CA THR A 128 -13.68 -1.43 10.59
C THR A 128 -12.71 -0.57 9.79
N TYR A 129 -11.58 -1.12 9.33
CA TYR A 129 -10.53 -0.35 8.65
C TYR A 129 -11.04 0.39 7.41
N GLY A 130 -11.77 -0.30 6.51
CA GLY A 130 -12.32 0.29 5.30
C GLY A 130 -13.27 1.46 5.57
N PRO A 131 -14.37 1.24 6.32
CA PRO A 131 -15.30 2.29 6.72
C PRO A 131 -14.64 3.46 7.48
N LEU A 132 -13.70 3.19 8.40
CA LEU A 132 -12.99 4.26 9.12
C LEU A 132 -12.16 5.12 8.18
N LYS A 133 -11.51 4.53 7.17
CA LYS A 133 -10.78 5.28 6.14
C LYS A 133 -11.72 6.09 5.25
N ALA A 134 -12.90 5.57 4.91
CA ALA A 134 -13.93 6.35 4.21
C ALA A 134 -14.39 7.56 5.03
N LEU A 135 -14.61 7.40 6.34
CA LEU A 135 -14.94 8.51 7.25
C LEU A 135 -13.79 9.53 7.37
N CYS A 136 -12.53 9.09 7.27
CA CYS A 136 -11.39 10.01 7.19
C CYS A 136 -11.41 10.86 5.92
N GLU A 137 -11.74 10.28 4.76
CA GLU A 137 -11.89 11.03 3.50
C GLU A 137 -12.96 12.12 3.65
N GLN A 138 -14.09 11.79 4.28
CA GLN A 138 -15.17 12.75 4.56
C GLN A 138 -14.72 13.86 5.51
N ALA A 139 -14.01 13.51 6.59
CA ALA A 139 -13.49 14.47 7.56
C ALA A 139 -12.52 15.48 6.91
N ALA A 140 -11.56 15.00 6.11
CA ALA A 140 -10.63 15.85 5.38
C ALA A 140 -11.34 16.72 4.34
N THR A 141 -12.30 16.16 3.59
CA THR A 141 -13.08 16.92 2.59
C THR A 141 -13.86 18.06 3.24
N LYS A 142 -14.54 17.77 4.36
CA LYS A 142 -15.33 18.76 5.11
C LYS A 142 -14.46 19.90 5.64
N ALA A 143 -13.32 19.57 6.25
CA ALA A 143 -12.43 20.57 6.84
C ALA A 143 -11.75 21.45 5.78
N MET A 144 -11.37 20.88 4.63
CA MET A 144 -10.58 21.58 3.61
C MET A 144 -11.43 22.30 2.55
N GLY A 145 -12.76 22.12 2.55
CA GLY A 145 -13.66 22.84 1.65
C GLY A 145 -13.37 22.59 0.17
N GLY A 146 -13.16 21.33 -0.21
CA GLY A 146 -12.88 20.92 -1.59
C GLY A 146 -11.40 20.89 -1.98
N ARG A 147 -10.47 21.24 -1.08
CA ARG A 147 -9.01 21.21 -1.31
C ARG A 147 -8.35 19.93 -0.82
N ALA A 148 -9.11 18.82 -0.80
CA ALA A 148 -8.64 17.52 -0.35
C ALA A 148 -8.46 16.56 -1.53
N LEU A 149 -7.30 15.89 -1.59
CA LEU A 149 -6.99 14.78 -2.50
C LEU A 149 -7.02 13.48 -1.68
N HIS A 150 -7.76 12.46 -2.13
CA HIS A 150 -7.78 11.15 -1.48
C HIS A 150 -7.13 10.11 -2.38
N VAL A 151 -6.00 9.59 -1.94
CA VAL A 151 -5.21 8.62 -2.67
C VAL A 151 -5.60 7.22 -2.19
N ARG A 152 -6.56 6.58 -2.86
CA ARG A 152 -6.99 5.20 -2.55
C ARG A 152 -5.96 4.23 -3.09
N ALA A 153 -4.90 4.03 -2.32
CA ALA A 153 -3.80 3.15 -2.70
C ALA A 153 -4.23 1.68 -2.64
N GLY A 154 -3.78 0.89 -3.62
CA GLY A 154 -3.84 -0.58 -3.56
C GLY A 154 -2.74 -1.15 -2.66
N LEU A 155 -2.32 -2.39 -2.89
CA LEU A 155 -1.15 -2.94 -2.20
C LEU A 155 0.11 -2.16 -2.62
N ILE A 156 0.71 -1.45 -1.66
CA ILE A 156 1.97 -0.74 -1.87
C ILE A 156 3.12 -1.72 -1.64
N VAL A 157 4.06 -1.78 -2.58
CA VAL A 157 5.17 -2.76 -2.57
C VAL A 157 6.52 -2.09 -2.81
N GLY A 158 7.60 -2.80 -2.53
CA GLY A 158 8.96 -2.33 -2.81
C GLY A 158 9.87 -2.42 -1.58
N PRO A 159 11.11 -1.91 -1.68
CA PRO A 159 12.04 -1.82 -0.56
C PRO A 159 11.40 -1.15 0.67
N HIS A 160 11.76 -1.63 1.86
CA HIS A 160 11.23 -1.17 3.15
C HIS A 160 9.75 -1.50 3.42
N ASP A 161 9.10 -2.32 2.58
CA ASP A 161 7.79 -2.89 2.90
C ASP A 161 7.91 -3.87 4.09
N LEU A 162 7.18 -3.58 5.17
CA LEU A 162 7.17 -4.37 6.40
C LEU A 162 5.97 -5.32 6.46
N SER A 163 5.14 -5.36 5.43
CA SER A 163 3.99 -6.27 5.35
C SER A 163 4.41 -7.68 4.95
N ASP A 164 5.51 -7.84 4.22
CA ASP A 164 5.97 -9.09 3.61
C ASP A 164 5.07 -9.64 2.49
N ARG A 165 3.94 -9.00 2.19
CA ARG A 165 2.96 -9.54 1.22
C ARG A 165 3.57 -9.65 -0.18
N PHE A 166 4.21 -8.59 -0.67
CA PHE A 166 4.91 -8.71 -1.95
C PHE A 166 6.29 -9.34 -1.78
N THR A 167 7.04 -8.97 -0.74
CA THR A 167 8.42 -9.44 -0.51
C THR A 167 8.53 -10.96 -0.41
N TYR A 168 7.47 -11.64 0.05
CA TYR A 168 7.40 -13.09 0.08
C TYR A 168 7.71 -13.71 -1.29
N TRP A 169 7.11 -13.21 -2.38
CA TRP A 169 7.22 -13.85 -3.69
C TRP A 169 8.64 -13.82 -4.27
N PRO A 170 9.32 -12.67 -4.42
CA PRO A 170 10.70 -12.65 -4.90
C PRO A 170 11.62 -13.51 -4.03
N VAL A 171 11.51 -13.39 -2.70
CA VAL A 171 12.40 -14.12 -1.77
C VAL A 171 12.12 -15.62 -1.78
N ARG A 172 10.86 -16.04 -1.83
CA ARG A 172 10.50 -17.46 -1.89
C ARG A 172 10.98 -18.08 -3.20
N VAL A 173 10.75 -17.40 -4.31
CA VAL A 173 11.19 -17.87 -5.63
C VAL A 173 12.72 -17.90 -5.71
N ALA A 174 13.43 -16.94 -5.15
CA ALA A 174 14.90 -16.91 -5.12
C ALA A 174 15.53 -18.11 -4.38
N ARG A 175 14.81 -18.75 -3.45
CA ARG A 175 15.28 -19.98 -2.77
C ARG A 175 15.30 -21.22 -3.68
N GLY A 176 14.64 -21.16 -4.83
CA GLY A 176 14.60 -22.26 -5.79
C GLY A 176 13.68 -23.40 -5.37
N GLY A 177 13.82 -24.53 -6.09
CA GLY A 177 13.04 -25.75 -5.85
C GLY A 177 11.59 -25.66 -6.30
N GLU A 178 10.75 -26.57 -5.79
CA GLU A 178 9.31 -26.53 -6.06
C GLU A 178 8.65 -25.42 -5.23
N VAL A 179 7.81 -24.59 -5.86
CA VAL A 179 7.10 -23.47 -5.25
C VAL A 179 5.61 -23.67 -5.45
N LEU A 180 4.84 -23.58 -4.37
CA LEU A 180 3.38 -23.60 -4.44
C LEU A 180 2.87 -22.26 -4.99
N ALA A 181 2.16 -22.30 -6.12
CA ALA A 181 1.55 -21.13 -6.75
C ALA A 181 0.01 -21.25 -6.69
N PRO A 182 -0.71 -20.21 -6.24
CA PRO A 182 -2.16 -20.28 -6.10
C PRO A 182 -2.89 -20.10 -7.42
N SER A 183 -4.08 -20.66 -7.49
CA SER A 183 -5.04 -20.52 -8.58
C SER A 183 -4.48 -20.98 -9.92
N SER A 184 -4.18 -20.06 -10.84
CA SER A 184 -3.69 -20.35 -12.19
C SER A 184 -2.67 -19.30 -12.65
N PRO A 185 -1.87 -19.60 -13.69
CA PRO A 185 -0.95 -18.63 -14.28
C PRO A 185 -1.60 -17.31 -14.71
N ASP A 186 -2.88 -17.37 -15.10
CA ASP A 186 -3.66 -16.24 -15.61
C ASP A 186 -4.35 -15.42 -14.51
N TYR A 187 -4.24 -15.84 -13.24
CA TYR A 187 -4.83 -15.12 -12.10
C TYR A 187 -4.29 -13.69 -12.02
N GLY A 188 -5.19 -12.71 -12.07
CA GLY A 188 -4.82 -11.29 -12.06
C GLY A 188 -4.40 -10.80 -10.67
N VAL A 189 -3.29 -10.08 -10.60
CA VAL A 189 -2.81 -9.41 -9.38
C VAL A 189 -2.67 -7.90 -9.59
N GLN A 190 -2.89 -7.13 -8.52
CA GLN A 190 -2.71 -5.68 -8.52
C GLN A 190 -1.90 -5.21 -7.32
N PHE A 191 -0.94 -4.32 -7.58
CA PHE A 191 -0.11 -3.65 -6.60
C PHE A 191 0.61 -2.47 -7.25
N ILE A 192 1.15 -1.56 -6.46
CA ILE A 192 1.92 -0.41 -6.93
C ILE A 192 3.25 -0.32 -6.19
N ASP A 193 4.33 -0.10 -6.94
CA ASP A 193 5.62 0.19 -6.31
C ASP A 193 5.54 1.53 -5.58
N VAL A 194 6.02 1.54 -4.35
CA VAL A 194 6.00 2.67 -3.41
C VAL A 194 6.59 3.94 -4.01
N ARG A 195 7.58 3.82 -4.90
CA ARG A 195 8.23 4.96 -5.56
C ARG A 195 7.38 5.50 -6.71
N ASP A 196 6.67 4.65 -7.45
CA ASP A 196 5.71 5.13 -8.48
C ASP A 196 4.53 5.84 -7.82
N LEU A 197 4.04 5.28 -6.71
CA LEU A 197 3.02 5.90 -5.89
C LEU A 197 3.50 7.26 -5.34
N ALA A 198 4.73 7.33 -4.81
CA ALA A 198 5.29 8.58 -4.30
C ALA A 198 5.39 9.66 -5.38
N HIS A 199 5.97 9.33 -6.54
CA HIS A 199 6.05 10.23 -7.70
C HIS A 199 4.66 10.75 -8.10
N TRP A 200 3.68 9.86 -8.25
CA TRP A 200 2.33 10.29 -8.60
C TRP A 200 1.70 11.19 -7.53
N ILE A 201 1.88 10.88 -6.24
CA ILE A 201 1.36 11.70 -5.14
C ILE A 201 1.98 13.11 -5.20
N ILE A 202 3.30 13.23 -5.32
CA ILE A 202 3.97 14.55 -5.36
C ILE A 202 3.49 15.35 -6.57
N THR A 203 3.44 14.74 -7.75
CA THR A 203 2.94 15.37 -8.98
C THR A 203 1.47 15.78 -8.86
N ALA A 204 0.59 14.91 -8.33
CA ALA A 204 -0.84 15.19 -8.16
C ALA A 204 -1.11 16.28 -7.12
N THR A 205 -0.31 16.32 -6.04
CA THR A 205 -0.31 17.40 -5.06
C THR A 205 0.16 18.71 -5.71
N ALA A 206 1.25 18.70 -6.48
CA ALA A 206 1.71 19.88 -7.21
C ALA A 206 0.65 20.44 -8.18
N ALA A 207 -0.06 19.56 -8.87
CA ALA A 207 -1.14 19.89 -9.79
C ALA A 207 -2.46 20.27 -9.07
N ARG A 208 -2.50 20.26 -7.74
CA ARG A 208 -3.68 20.57 -6.91
C ARG A 208 -4.91 19.73 -7.26
N LEU A 209 -4.71 18.45 -7.59
CA LEU A 209 -5.83 17.53 -7.84
C LEU A 209 -6.67 17.36 -6.56
N THR A 210 -7.97 17.11 -6.72
CA THR A 210 -8.91 16.97 -5.60
C THR A 210 -9.84 15.79 -5.81
N GLY A 211 -10.42 15.29 -4.71
CA GLY A 211 -11.32 14.15 -4.70
C GLY A 211 -10.57 12.81 -4.70
N PRO A 212 -11.31 11.69 -4.82
CA PRO A 212 -10.75 10.34 -4.78
C PRO A 212 -10.05 9.95 -6.07
N TYR A 213 -8.96 9.20 -5.95
CA TYR A 213 -8.25 8.52 -7.04
C TYR A 213 -7.88 7.11 -6.59
N ASN A 214 -8.18 6.12 -7.43
CA ASN A 214 -7.68 4.76 -7.30
C ASN A 214 -6.26 4.70 -7.84
N VAL A 215 -5.29 4.47 -6.95
CA VAL A 215 -3.87 4.49 -7.29
C VAL A 215 -3.26 3.15 -6.93
N THR A 216 -3.41 2.22 -7.86
CA THR A 216 -2.69 0.94 -7.85
C THR A 216 -2.09 0.70 -9.22
N GLY A 217 -1.35 -0.38 -9.36
CA GLY A 217 -0.83 -0.85 -10.62
C GLY A 217 -1.14 -2.33 -10.83
N PRO A 218 -0.60 -2.89 -11.91
CA PRO A 218 0.09 -2.17 -12.99
C PRO A 218 -0.89 -1.53 -13.98
N GLY A 219 -0.39 -0.65 -14.86
CA GLY A 219 -1.19 0.01 -15.93
C GLY A 219 -1.76 -0.94 -17.00
N ARG A 220 -1.48 -2.24 -16.88
CA ARG A 220 -2.04 -3.34 -17.69
C ARG A 220 -2.26 -4.54 -16.76
N PRO A 221 -3.20 -5.45 -17.08
CA PRO A 221 -3.37 -6.66 -16.28
C PRO A 221 -2.05 -7.43 -16.12
N LEU A 222 -1.71 -7.78 -14.87
CA LEU A 222 -0.54 -8.59 -14.54
C LEU A 222 -1.00 -9.98 -14.07
N PRO A 223 -0.70 -11.04 -14.84
CA PRO A 223 -0.93 -12.41 -14.41
C PRO A 223 0.06 -12.83 -13.31
N MET A 224 -0.38 -13.66 -12.38
CA MET A 224 0.46 -14.27 -11.34
C MET A 224 1.61 -15.07 -11.97
N GLY A 225 1.37 -15.75 -13.10
CA GLY A 225 2.42 -16.47 -13.82
C GLY A 225 3.56 -15.56 -14.27
N LEU A 226 3.24 -14.37 -14.78
CA LEU A 226 4.24 -13.37 -15.17
C LEU A 226 4.97 -12.79 -13.94
N LEU A 227 4.26 -12.60 -12.83
CA LEU A 227 4.87 -12.18 -11.56
C LEU A 227 5.96 -13.18 -11.13
N LEU A 228 5.59 -14.46 -11.04
CA LEU A 228 6.47 -15.52 -10.57
C LEU A 228 7.63 -15.77 -11.54
N ASP A 229 7.37 -15.73 -12.85
CA ASP A 229 8.42 -15.89 -13.85
C ASP A 229 9.44 -14.75 -13.81
N THR A 230 8.97 -13.50 -13.65
CA THR A 230 9.88 -12.35 -13.47
C THR A 230 10.72 -12.52 -12.21
N CYS A 231 10.13 -12.99 -11.10
CA CYS A 231 10.89 -13.29 -9.88
C CYS A 231 11.98 -14.35 -10.15
N ARG A 232 11.65 -15.41 -10.87
CA ARG A 232 12.58 -16.49 -11.23
C ARG A 232 13.73 -16.01 -12.09
N VAL A 233 13.43 -15.23 -13.13
CA VAL A 233 14.43 -14.66 -14.05
C VAL A 233 15.35 -13.68 -13.33
N VAL A 234 14.78 -12.72 -12.58
CA VAL A 234 15.56 -11.69 -11.87
C VAL A 234 16.46 -12.31 -10.80
N ALA A 235 15.97 -13.33 -10.08
CA ALA A 235 16.75 -14.01 -9.05
C ALA A 235 17.78 -15.02 -9.61
N GLY A 236 17.73 -15.36 -10.91
CA GLY A 236 18.53 -16.45 -11.46
C GLY A 236 18.19 -17.81 -10.85
N SER A 237 16.92 -18.01 -10.48
CA SER A 237 16.45 -19.16 -9.70
C SER A 237 16.06 -20.37 -10.58
N ASP A 238 16.20 -21.57 -10.03
CA ASP A 238 15.75 -22.84 -10.63
C ASP A 238 14.30 -23.23 -10.25
N ALA A 239 13.55 -22.29 -9.66
CA ALA A 239 12.20 -22.53 -9.16
C ALA A 239 11.27 -23.14 -10.22
N ARG A 240 10.45 -24.11 -9.79
CA ARG A 240 9.38 -24.74 -10.57
C ARG A 240 8.06 -24.54 -9.87
N PHE A 241 7.06 -24.04 -10.60
CA PHE A 241 5.76 -23.69 -10.04
C PHE A 241 4.79 -24.86 -10.13
N THR A 242 4.22 -25.24 -8.98
CA THR A 242 3.09 -26.17 -8.89
C THR A 242 1.85 -25.36 -8.60
N TRP A 243 0.97 -25.27 -9.61
CA TRP A 243 -0.26 -24.50 -9.54
C TRP A 243 -1.34 -25.30 -8.82
N VAL A 244 -1.86 -24.73 -7.74
CA VAL A 244 -2.82 -25.36 -6.84
C VAL A 244 -4.12 -24.56 -6.88
N ASP A 245 -5.24 -25.24 -7.13
CA ASP A 245 -6.53 -24.55 -7.27
C ASP A 245 -7.09 -24.04 -5.94
N ASP A 246 -7.99 -23.07 -6.06
CA ASP A 246 -8.59 -22.37 -4.92
C ASP A 246 -9.32 -23.32 -3.97
N SER A 247 -10.01 -24.35 -4.49
CA SER A 247 -10.78 -25.28 -3.65
C SER A 247 -9.88 -26.09 -2.74
N PHE A 248 -8.75 -26.58 -3.24
CA PHE A 248 -7.77 -27.26 -2.40
C PHE A 248 -7.19 -26.33 -1.34
N LEU A 249 -6.84 -25.09 -1.70
CA LEU A 249 -6.27 -24.13 -0.75
C LEU A 249 -7.26 -23.82 0.38
N VAL A 250 -8.53 -23.63 0.04
CA VAL A 250 -9.61 -23.43 1.01
C VAL A 250 -9.82 -24.66 1.89
N GLU A 251 -9.86 -25.86 1.31
CA GLU A 251 -9.99 -27.13 2.05
C GLU A 251 -8.82 -27.36 3.02
N GLN A 252 -7.61 -26.98 2.64
CA GLN A 252 -6.43 -27.07 3.51
C GLN A 252 -6.36 -25.94 4.55
N GLY A 253 -7.31 -25.01 4.56
CA GLY A 253 -7.37 -23.90 5.49
C GLY A 253 -6.24 -22.88 5.28
N VAL A 254 -5.83 -22.67 4.02
CA VAL A 254 -4.83 -21.64 3.69
C VAL A 254 -5.47 -20.26 3.84
N GLU A 255 -4.90 -19.41 4.68
CA GLU A 255 -5.44 -18.06 4.93
C GLU A 255 -5.26 -17.14 3.70
N PRO A 256 -6.36 -16.66 3.08
CA PRO A 256 -6.29 -15.75 1.94
C PRO A 256 -5.51 -14.48 2.25
N TYR A 257 -4.69 -14.03 1.30
CA TYR A 257 -3.88 -12.81 1.38
C TYR A 257 -2.79 -12.79 2.48
N THR A 258 -2.87 -13.66 3.49
CA THR A 258 -1.92 -13.78 4.60
C THR A 258 -0.88 -14.86 4.33
N GLU A 259 -1.29 -16.12 4.19
CA GLU A 259 -0.38 -17.23 3.93
C GLU A 259 0.05 -17.25 2.46
N LEU A 260 -0.87 -16.94 1.54
CA LEU A 260 -0.57 -16.73 0.13
C LEU A 260 -0.91 -15.29 -0.27
N PRO A 261 0.07 -14.37 -0.18
CA PRO A 261 -0.15 -12.98 -0.55
C PRO A 261 -0.59 -12.81 -2.00
N LEU A 262 -1.38 -11.77 -2.26
CA LEU A 262 -2.00 -11.46 -3.56
C LEU A 262 -3.08 -12.43 -4.03
N TRP A 263 -3.28 -13.57 -3.36
CA TRP A 263 -4.35 -14.50 -3.67
C TRP A 263 -5.53 -14.34 -2.72
N VAL A 264 -6.72 -14.33 -3.32
CA VAL A 264 -8.00 -14.53 -2.66
C VAL A 264 -8.82 -15.53 -3.47
N PRO A 265 -9.58 -16.44 -2.81
CA PRO A 265 -10.54 -17.31 -3.48
C PRO A 265 -11.52 -16.51 -4.34
N ALA A 266 -11.94 -17.07 -5.47
CA ALA A 266 -12.88 -16.43 -6.40
C ALA A 266 -14.19 -15.96 -5.71
N GLU A 267 -14.62 -16.67 -4.67
CA GLU A 267 -15.83 -16.37 -3.89
C GLU A 267 -15.70 -15.10 -3.05
N LEU A 268 -14.48 -14.66 -2.72
CA LEU A 268 -14.22 -13.43 -1.96
C LEU A 268 -14.18 -12.17 -2.85
N GLY A 269 -14.48 -12.31 -4.14
CA GLY A 269 -14.74 -11.20 -5.05
C GLY A 269 -13.49 -10.62 -5.72
N ALA A 270 -13.68 -9.46 -6.36
CA ALA A 270 -12.78 -8.97 -7.39
C ALA A 270 -11.63 -8.07 -6.87
N PHE A 271 -11.00 -8.47 -5.75
CA PHE A 271 -10.02 -7.68 -4.99
C PHE A 271 -8.82 -7.16 -5.81
N ASN A 272 -8.48 -7.83 -6.92
CA ASN A 272 -7.34 -7.48 -7.78
C ASN A 272 -7.75 -6.85 -9.12
N SER A 273 -8.86 -6.12 -9.18
CA SER A 273 -9.40 -5.59 -10.45
C SER A 273 -9.99 -4.19 -10.37
N PHE A 274 -9.42 -3.32 -9.52
CA PHE A 274 -9.83 -1.92 -9.45
C PHE A 274 -9.52 -1.17 -10.74
N ASN A 275 -10.44 -0.27 -11.15
CA ASN A 275 -10.23 0.64 -12.26
C ASN A 275 -9.33 1.80 -11.80
N ILE A 276 -8.27 2.07 -12.57
CA ILE A 276 -7.28 3.13 -12.33
C ILE A 276 -7.19 4.15 -13.49
N GLU A 277 -8.12 4.13 -14.44
CA GLU A 277 -8.11 4.99 -15.63
C GLU A 277 -8.00 6.47 -15.28
N LYS A 278 -8.66 6.89 -14.19
CA LYS A 278 -8.59 8.26 -13.70
C LYS A 278 -7.18 8.65 -13.26
N ALA A 279 -6.46 7.76 -12.57
CA ALA A 279 -5.08 8.01 -12.16
C ALA A 279 -4.11 7.98 -13.37
N LEU A 280 -4.33 7.08 -14.33
CA LEU A 280 -3.59 7.04 -15.59
C LEU A 280 -3.75 8.35 -16.38
N ALA A 281 -4.99 8.84 -16.52
CA ALA A 281 -5.28 10.12 -17.16
C ALA A 281 -4.65 11.31 -16.41
N ALA A 282 -4.44 11.16 -15.10
CA ALA A 282 -3.75 12.11 -14.24
C ALA A 282 -2.23 11.87 -14.13
N GLY A 283 -1.63 11.11 -15.05
CA GLY A 283 -0.18 10.97 -15.15
C GLY A 283 0.47 9.88 -14.30
N LEU A 284 -0.31 8.89 -13.83
CA LEU A 284 0.27 7.71 -13.18
C LEU A 284 1.14 6.92 -14.16
N ILE A 285 2.42 6.80 -13.80
CA ILE A 285 3.43 6.05 -14.56
C ILE A 285 3.97 4.91 -13.70
N PHE A 286 4.52 3.90 -14.36
CA PHE A 286 5.05 2.71 -13.70
C PHE A 286 6.48 2.44 -14.16
N ARG A 287 7.35 2.09 -13.22
CA ARG A 287 8.66 1.53 -13.54
C ARG A 287 8.53 0.12 -14.12
N PRO A 288 9.57 -0.41 -14.79
CA PRO A 288 9.60 -1.80 -15.19
C PRO A 288 9.42 -2.72 -13.98
N PHE A 289 8.50 -3.69 -14.06
CA PHE A 289 8.20 -4.59 -12.95
C PHE A 289 9.44 -5.35 -12.43
N ALA A 290 10.36 -5.73 -13.31
CA ALA A 290 11.62 -6.38 -12.94
C ALA A 290 12.50 -5.53 -12.00
N GLU A 291 12.40 -4.19 -12.05
CA GLU A 291 13.09 -3.30 -11.12
C GLU A 291 12.52 -3.41 -9.71
N THR A 292 11.19 -3.42 -9.56
CA THR A 292 10.54 -3.66 -8.26
C THR A 292 10.99 -4.98 -7.64
N VAL A 293 11.02 -6.06 -8.43
CA VAL A 293 11.47 -7.38 -7.96
C VAL A 293 12.95 -7.35 -7.52
N ARG A 294 13.83 -6.81 -8.37
CA ARG A 294 15.28 -6.75 -8.09
C ARG A 294 15.56 -5.95 -6.84
N ASP A 295 15.02 -4.74 -6.74
CA ASP A 295 15.33 -3.83 -5.65
C ASP A 295 14.73 -4.34 -4.33
N THR A 296 13.56 -5.01 -4.37
CA THR A 296 13.01 -5.72 -3.22
C THR A 296 13.92 -6.87 -2.75
N LEU A 297 14.50 -7.65 -3.68
CA LEU A 297 15.45 -8.72 -3.33
C LEU A 297 16.73 -8.16 -2.73
N GLU A 298 17.33 -7.15 -3.35
CA GLU A 298 18.54 -6.48 -2.84
C GLU A 298 18.30 -5.91 -1.44
N TRP A 299 17.17 -5.25 -1.23
CA TRP A 299 16.79 -4.75 0.09
C TRP A 299 16.58 -5.89 1.11
N ALA A 300 15.92 -6.98 0.71
CA ALA A 300 15.60 -8.10 1.60
C ALA A 300 16.85 -8.82 2.13
N GLN A 301 17.99 -8.74 1.43
CA GLN A 301 19.28 -9.31 1.89
C GLN A 301 19.79 -8.66 3.18
N TRP A 302 19.39 -7.43 3.48
CA TRP A 302 19.77 -6.73 4.71
C TRP A 302 18.93 -7.13 5.93
N ARG A 303 17.91 -7.99 5.74
CA ARG A 303 17.12 -8.50 6.86
C ARG A 303 17.94 -9.51 7.67
N PRO A 304 17.77 -9.55 9.01
CA PRO A 304 18.48 -10.51 9.85
C PRO A 304 18.09 -11.95 9.47
N ALA A 305 19.03 -12.90 9.62
CA ALA A 305 18.77 -14.31 9.33
C ALA A 305 17.60 -14.90 10.14
N ALA A 306 17.37 -14.39 11.36
CA ALA A 306 16.26 -14.75 12.23
C ALA A 306 14.99 -13.89 12.02
N TYR A 307 14.83 -13.26 10.85
CA TYR A 307 13.65 -12.46 10.54
C TYR A 307 12.37 -13.33 10.57
N VAL A 308 11.40 -12.91 11.38
CA VAL A 308 10.09 -13.54 11.47
C VAL A 308 9.17 -12.91 10.44
N TRP A 309 8.74 -13.72 9.46
CA TRP A 309 7.81 -13.31 8.40
C TRP A 309 6.42 -13.03 8.97
N ARG A 310 5.80 -11.94 8.52
CA ARG A 310 4.42 -11.59 8.91
C ARG A 310 3.37 -12.19 7.99
N ASN A 311 3.73 -12.41 6.72
CA ASN A 311 2.89 -12.96 5.68
C ASN A 311 3.75 -13.88 4.80
N GLY A 312 3.09 -14.82 4.12
CA GLY A 312 3.72 -15.89 3.37
C GLY A 312 3.76 -17.21 4.13
N LEU A 313 3.72 -18.32 3.39
CA LEU A 313 3.83 -19.66 3.95
C LEU A 313 5.19 -19.87 4.61
N SER A 314 5.18 -20.60 5.72
CA SER A 314 6.40 -21.22 6.24
C SER A 314 6.86 -22.33 5.28
N ALA A 315 8.16 -22.63 5.27
CA ALA A 315 8.70 -23.70 4.43
C ALA A 315 8.09 -25.07 4.76
N GLU A 316 7.82 -25.34 6.04
CA GLU A 316 7.16 -26.57 6.49
C GLU A 316 5.71 -26.63 5.99
N ARG A 317 4.96 -25.53 6.12
CA ARG A 317 3.57 -25.47 5.67
C ARG A 317 3.47 -25.68 4.16
N GLU A 318 4.32 -25.02 3.38
CA GLU A 318 4.35 -25.18 1.93
C GLU A 318 4.71 -26.62 1.52
N ALA A 319 5.72 -27.23 2.16
CA ALA A 319 6.10 -28.61 1.87
C ALA A 319 4.97 -29.61 2.17
N ASN A 320 4.24 -29.41 3.27
CA ASN A 320 3.09 -30.25 3.63
C ASN A 320 1.96 -30.10 2.60
N LEU A 321 1.66 -28.88 2.16
CA LEU A 321 0.64 -28.61 1.14
C LEU A 321 1.01 -29.25 -0.20
N LEU A 322 2.26 -29.13 -0.65
CA LEU A 322 2.74 -29.75 -1.89
C LEU A 322 2.69 -31.29 -1.82
N ALA A 323 3.10 -31.88 -0.70
CA ALA A 323 3.04 -33.33 -0.52
C ALA A 323 1.59 -33.84 -0.59
N GLU A 324 0.65 -33.13 0.04
CA GLU A 324 -0.76 -33.47 0.02
C GLU A 324 -1.39 -33.27 -1.37
N TRP A 325 -1.01 -32.21 -2.08
CA TRP A 325 -1.44 -31.96 -3.45
C TRP A 325 -1.05 -33.10 -4.40
N HIS A 326 0.22 -33.51 -4.38
CA HIS A 326 0.72 -34.60 -5.22
C HIS A 326 0.12 -35.96 -4.85
N ARG A 327 -0.24 -36.17 -3.58
CA ARG A 327 -0.91 -37.39 -3.12
C ARG A 327 -2.33 -37.51 -3.66
N THR A 328 -3.03 -36.38 -3.79
CA THR A 328 -4.45 -36.35 -4.17
C THR A 328 -4.66 -36.24 -5.69
N ARG A 329 -3.63 -35.87 -6.45
CA ARG A 329 -3.71 -35.64 -7.91
C ARG A 329 -2.46 -36.13 -8.67
N PRO A 330 -2.27 -37.46 -8.78
CA PRO A 330 -1.10 -38.07 -9.40
C PRO A 330 -0.96 -37.85 -10.91
#